data_AF-A0A3M1SVT1-F1
#
_entry.id   AF-A0A3M1SVT1-F1
#
_cell.length_a   1.000
_cell.length_b   1.000
_cell.length_c   1.000
_cell.angle_alpha   90.00
_cell.angle_beta   90.00
_cell.angle_gamma   90.00
#
_symmetry.space_group_name_H-M   'P 1'
#
loop_
_entity.id
_entity.type
_entity.pdbx_description
1 polymer ?
#
loop_
_entity_poly.entity_id
_entity_poly.type
_entity_poly.pdbx_seq_one_letter_code
_entity_poly.pdbx_strand_id
1 'polypeptide(L)'
;MRVIVLSLIASLTCIIILGQDKTEKPNPLISQMLKEISAKRIEADIRKLVSFGTRNTNSAQDNPQRGIGAARDWIFQEFQKISNECGGCLEVEKQSFLQEPTQNKRIPKPVIITNVFARLKGVSDPDRIYIVSAHYDSMCADPADGNCDAPGANDDASGVAAVLEMARIMSKRKFDATIIFLTVAGEEQGLLGATYFAEKAKQANWNIDAMFTNDIIGGVTTFKDAPNRQTVRVFSEGVPSNETEVEANIRKSVGGENDSPSRQLARFIKETAGIYSPNFSVLMIYRRDRYLRGGDHIPFLERGFPAVRFTETNEDYDHQHQNVRQGPDGKIYGDTPEFVDFEYVANVTRVNLASLARLALAPAKPKNVGIVTAKLTNDTELKWEASTQQDVKGYEIVWRETTEPVWTHSIFVGNVTNYVMRGMSKDNYFFGVRAVDKDGNKSPVSFPRPIR
;
A
#
# COMPACT_ATOMS: atom_id res chain seq x y z
N MET A 1 -10.06 52.16 -59.38
CA MET A 1 -10.00 50.85 -58.68
C MET A 1 -8.87 50.91 -57.65
N ARG A 2 -9.20 50.99 -56.36
CA ARG A 2 -8.22 51.02 -55.26
C ARG A 2 -7.84 49.57 -54.91
N VAL A 3 -6.55 49.27 -54.93
CA VAL A 3 -6.00 47.99 -54.40
C VAL A 3 -5.78 48.17 -52.90
N ILE A 4 -6.50 47.38 -52.10
CA ILE A 4 -6.35 47.32 -50.65
C ILE A 4 -5.28 46.26 -50.35
N VAL A 5 -4.17 46.67 -49.74
CA VAL A 5 -3.16 45.77 -49.18
C VAL A 5 -3.57 45.45 -47.74
N LEU A 6 -4.04 44.23 -47.48
CA LEU A 6 -4.23 43.73 -46.11
C LEU A 6 -2.86 43.35 -45.53
N SER A 7 -2.44 44.06 -44.48
CA SER A 7 -1.34 43.64 -43.62
C SER A 7 -1.86 42.63 -42.60
N LEU A 8 -1.38 41.38 -42.70
CA LEU A 8 -1.63 40.33 -41.72
C LEU A 8 -0.65 40.52 -40.55
N ILE A 9 -1.14 41.00 -39.40
CA ILE A 9 -0.37 41.01 -38.15
C ILE A 9 -0.53 39.62 -37.51
N ALA A 10 0.49 38.78 -37.64
CA ALA A 10 0.56 37.52 -36.93
C ALA A 10 0.93 37.79 -35.46
N SER A 11 -0.06 37.70 -34.57
CA SER A 11 0.17 37.71 -33.12
C SER A 11 0.82 36.38 -32.72
N LEU A 12 2.11 36.42 -32.37
CA LEU A 12 2.84 35.28 -31.82
C LEU A 12 2.40 35.07 -30.37
N THR A 13 1.34 34.29 -30.15
CA THR A 13 1.01 33.79 -28.82
C THR A 13 2.07 32.75 -28.44
N CYS A 14 3.03 33.16 -27.62
CA CYS A 14 4.04 32.27 -27.06
C CYS A 14 3.36 31.32 -26.08
N ILE A 15 2.91 30.16 -26.56
CA ILE A 15 2.52 29.04 -25.70
C ILE A 15 3.82 28.55 -25.07
N ILE A 16 4.04 28.93 -23.81
CA ILE A 16 5.07 28.31 -22.98
C ILE A 16 4.58 26.88 -22.74
N ILE A 17 5.06 25.95 -23.57
CA ILE A 17 4.99 24.53 -23.26
C ILE A 17 5.96 24.32 -22.09
N LEU A 18 5.45 24.44 -20.87
CA LEU A 18 6.15 23.97 -19.67
C LEU A 18 6.24 22.45 -19.79
N GLY A 19 7.33 21.98 -20.39
CA GLY A 19 7.67 20.57 -20.39
C GLY A 19 7.79 20.06 -18.95
N GLN A 20 7.33 18.82 -18.73
CA GLN A 20 7.57 18.08 -17.49
C GLN A 20 9.02 18.26 -17.04
N ASP A 21 9.22 18.51 -15.75
CA ASP A 21 10.51 18.29 -15.12
C ASP A 21 10.81 16.78 -15.28
N LYS A 22 11.66 16.47 -16.26
CA LYS A 22 11.97 15.10 -16.66
C LYS A 22 12.70 14.42 -15.50
N THR A 23 12.05 13.40 -14.96
CA THR A 23 12.52 12.40 -13.99
C THR A 23 13.02 12.98 -12.66
N GLU A 24 12.16 12.94 -11.63
CA GLU A 24 12.58 13.11 -10.23
C GLU A 24 13.80 12.23 -9.94
N LYS A 25 14.86 12.85 -9.41
CA LYS A 25 16.10 12.14 -9.10
C LYS A 25 15.85 11.14 -7.95
N PRO A 26 16.21 9.85 -8.10
CA PRO A 26 16.07 8.87 -7.02
C PRO A 26 16.83 9.31 -5.77
N ASN A 27 16.18 9.20 -4.61
CA ASN A 27 16.78 9.41 -3.31
C ASN A 27 17.85 8.32 -3.07
N PRO A 28 19.14 8.69 -2.87
CA PRO A 28 20.23 7.72 -2.71
C PRO A 28 20.02 6.73 -1.56
N LEU A 29 19.36 7.16 -0.47
CA LEU A 29 19.07 6.32 0.69
C LEU A 29 18.12 5.18 0.31
N ILE A 30 17.05 5.50 -0.43
CA ILE A 30 16.10 4.52 -0.92
C ILE A 30 16.78 3.58 -1.90
N SER A 31 17.53 4.12 -2.87
CA SER A 31 18.29 3.30 -3.84
C SER A 31 19.28 2.35 -3.16
N GLN A 32 19.87 2.72 -2.02
CA GLN A 32 20.72 1.82 -1.24
C GLN A 32 19.90 0.69 -0.60
N MET A 33 18.79 1.02 0.08
CA MET A 33 17.94 0.01 0.72
C MET A 33 17.42 -1.03 -0.27
N LEU A 34 17.08 -0.62 -1.50
CA LEU A 34 16.60 -1.54 -2.54
C LEU A 34 17.64 -2.58 -2.97
N LYS A 35 18.93 -2.26 -2.87
CA LYS A 35 20.04 -3.20 -3.15
C LYS A 35 20.25 -4.21 -2.02
N GLU A 36 19.74 -3.91 -0.82
CA GLU A 36 19.86 -4.80 0.35
C GLU A 36 18.81 -5.92 0.38
N ILE A 37 17.76 -5.82 -0.45
CA ILE A 37 16.70 -6.83 -0.56
C ILE A 37 17.26 -8.12 -1.17
N SER A 38 17.05 -9.24 -0.50
CA SER A 38 17.58 -10.55 -0.86
C SER A 38 16.47 -11.59 -1.06
N ALA A 39 16.32 -12.08 -2.30
CA ALA A 39 15.43 -13.21 -2.60
C ALA A 39 15.79 -14.48 -1.80
N LYS A 40 17.08 -14.69 -1.52
CA LYS A 40 17.54 -15.83 -0.69
C LYS A 40 17.04 -15.75 0.75
N ARG A 41 16.97 -14.55 1.35
CA ARG A 41 16.40 -14.38 2.69
C ARG A 41 14.90 -14.60 2.67
N ILE A 42 14.22 -14.03 1.68
CA ILE A 42 12.80 -14.22 1.44
C ILE A 42 12.46 -15.72 1.30
N GLU A 43 13.21 -16.47 0.49
CA GLU A 43 13.05 -17.92 0.36
C GLU A 43 13.21 -18.64 1.71
N ALA A 44 14.24 -18.29 2.48
CA ALA A 44 14.48 -18.91 3.77
C ALA A 44 13.32 -18.68 4.75
N ASP A 45 12.76 -17.47 4.79
CA ASP A 45 11.64 -17.11 5.64
C ASP A 45 10.36 -17.84 5.19
N ILE A 46 10.08 -17.91 3.89
CA ILE A 46 8.94 -18.66 3.33
C ILE A 46 9.04 -20.14 3.69
N ARG A 47 10.19 -20.77 3.43
CA ARG A 47 10.41 -22.19 3.77
C ARG A 47 10.30 -22.43 5.26
N LYS A 48 10.75 -21.48 6.09
CA LYS A 48 10.63 -21.59 7.54
C LYS A 48 9.17 -21.53 7.98
N LEU A 49 8.36 -20.62 7.44
CA LEU A 49 6.92 -20.56 7.72
C LEU A 49 6.19 -21.82 7.27
N VAL A 50 6.55 -22.35 6.10
CA VAL A 50 6.03 -23.63 5.58
C VAL A 50 6.39 -24.80 6.49
N SER A 51 7.57 -24.79 7.10
CA SER A 51 8.04 -25.89 7.97
C SER A 51 7.17 -26.14 9.21
N PHE A 52 6.30 -25.20 9.58
CA PHE A 52 5.33 -25.39 10.67
C PHE A 52 4.16 -26.31 10.27
N GLY A 53 4.12 -26.77 9.01
CA GLY A 53 3.16 -27.73 8.45
C GLY A 53 1.80 -27.11 8.16
N THR A 54 1.24 -26.37 9.11
CA THR A 54 0.04 -25.55 8.95
C THR A 54 0.13 -24.33 9.84
N ARG A 55 -0.51 -23.25 9.43
CA ARG A 55 -0.66 -22.04 10.24
C ARG A 55 -2.13 -21.67 10.40
N ASN A 56 -3.04 -22.63 10.22
CA ASN A 56 -4.47 -22.41 10.42
C ASN A 56 -4.76 -21.94 11.84
N THR A 57 -5.67 -20.98 12.01
CA THR A 57 -6.01 -20.43 13.34
C THR A 57 -6.48 -21.50 14.33
N ASN A 58 -7.11 -22.59 13.85
CA ASN A 58 -7.58 -23.70 14.68
C ASN A 58 -6.49 -24.74 15.01
N SER A 59 -5.27 -24.58 14.49
CA SER A 59 -4.14 -25.47 14.76
C SER A 59 -3.53 -25.24 16.15
N ALA A 60 -2.50 -26.03 16.48
CA ALA A 60 -1.84 -25.99 17.79
C ALA A 60 -1.32 -24.57 18.15
N GLN A 61 -1.59 -24.17 19.40
CA GLN A 61 -1.24 -22.85 19.94
C GLN A 61 0.04 -22.86 20.79
N ASP A 62 0.40 -24.03 21.30
CA ASP A 62 1.43 -24.30 22.31
C ASP A 62 2.51 -25.29 21.83
N ASN A 63 2.34 -25.91 20.67
CA ASN A 63 3.37 -26.74 20.06
C ASN A 63 4.48 -25.86 19.46
N PRO A 64 5.75 -26.02 19.85
CA PRO A 64 6.85 -25.17 19.38
C PRO A 64 7.32 -25.48 17.94
N GLN A 65 6.88 -26.60 17.35
CA GLN A 65 7.34 -27.06 16.03
C GLN A 65 6.26 -27.01 14.95
N ARG A 66 4.97 -27.00 15.33
CA ARG A 66 3.84 -27.10 14.40
C ARG A 66 2.72 -26.15 14.78
N GLY A 67 2.02 -25.64 13.78
CA GLY A 67 0.81 -24.86 13.98
C GLY A 67 1.07 -23.36 14.07
N ILE A 68 -0.03 -22.62 14.16
CA ILE A 68 -0.04 -21.17 14.19
C ILE A 68 0.69 -20.59 15.40
N GLY A 69 0.71 -21.30 16.55
CA GLY A 69 1.45 -20.91 17.73
C GLY A 69 2.96 -20.83 17.50
N ALA A 70 3.54 -21.87 16.88
CA ALA A 70 4.95 -21.92 16.51
C ALA A 70 5.31 -20.79 15.53
N ALA A 71 4.47 -20.56 14.53
CA ALA A 71 4.68 -19.50 13.54
C ALA A 71 4.66 -18.10 14.18
N ARG A 72 3.65 -17.81 15.01
CA ARG A 72 3.54 -16.56 15.78
C ARG A 72 4.80 -16.30 16.61
N ASP A 73 5.25 -17.31 17.33
CA ASP A 73 6.38 -17.18 18.24
C ASP A 73 7.70 -16.99 17.49
N TRP A 74 7.86 -17.66 16.35
CA TRP A 74 9.00 -17.45 15.45
C TRP A 74 9.00 -16.05 14.83
N ILE A 75 7.87 -15.54 14.32
CA ILE A 75 7.77 -14.19 13.77
C ILE A 75 8.13 -13.14 14.83
N PHE A 76 7.61 -13.29 16.05
CA PHE A 76 7.95 -12.41 17.16
C PHE A 76 9.46 -12.44 17.47
N GLN A 77 10.08 -13.62 17.44
CA GLN A 77 11.52 -13.76 17.65
C GLN A 77 12.33 -13.14 16.52
N GLU A 78 11.92 -13.25 15.26
CA GLU A 78 12.61 -12.59 14.15
C GLU A 78 12.52 -11.06 14.26
N PHE A 79 11.36 -10.50 14.62
CA PHE A 79 11.28 -9.06 14.90
C PHE A 79 12.18 -8.63 16.07
N GLN A 80 12.24 -9.42 17.15
CA GLN A 80 13.14 -9.14 18.28
C GLN A 80 14.61 -9.20 17.87
N LYS A 81 14.99 -10.18 17.06
CA LYS A 81 16.34 -10.31 16.50
C LYS A 81 16.68 -9.11 15.60
N ILE A 82 15.77 -8.69 14.73
CA ILE A 82 15.93 -7.49 13.91
C ILE A 82 16.10 -6.25 14.81
N SER A 83 15.30 -6.12 15.87
CA SER A 83 15.43 -5.04 16.85
C SER A 83 16.81 -5.04 17.49
N ASN A 84 17.31 -6.19 17.92
CA ASN A 84 18.64 -6.33 18.51
C ASN A 84 19.75 -5.94 17.52
N GLU A 85 19.63 -6.33 16.25
CA GLU A 85 20.60 -5.96 15.20
C GLU A 85 20.68 -4.45 14.93
N CYS A 86 19.62 -3.69 15.22
CA CYS A 86 19.60 -2.22 15.13
C CYS A 86 19.77 -1.52 16.49
N GLY A 87 20.15 -2.24 17.54
CA GLY A 87 20.38 -1.68 18.88
C GLY A 87 19.11 -1.38 19.68
N GLY A 88 18.08 -2.22 19.54
CA GLY A 88 16.80 -2.10 20.25
C GLY A 88 15.87 -1.04 19.65
N CYS A 89 15.94 -0.83 18.33
CA CYS A 89 15.23 0.27 17.66
C CYS A 89 13.74 0.00 17.38
N LEU A 90 13.29 -1.26 17.51
CA LEU A 90 11.90 -1.65 17.29
C LEU A 90 11.20 -1.99 18.60
N GLU A 91 10.00 -1.46 18.77
CA GLU A 91 9.04 -1.89 19.79
C GLU A 91 8.25 -3.09 19.23
N VAL A 92 8.51 -4.29 19.75
CA VAL A 92 7.94 -5.55 19.24
C VAL A 92 6.86 -6.05 20.19
N GLU A 93 5.65 -6.27 19.67
CA GLU A 93 4.47 -6.58 20.45
C GLU A 93 3.69 -7.78 19.88
N LYS A 94 3.03 -8.52 20.78
CA LYS A 94 1.94 -9.45 20.44
C LYS A 94 0.62 -8.83 20.87
N GLN A 95 -0.34 -8.77 19.97
CA GLN A 95 -1.70 -8.30 20.27
C GLN A 95 -2.65 -9.47 20.16
N SER A 96 -3.11 -9.97 21.31
CA SER A 96 -3.97 -11.15 21.40
C SER A 96 -5.40 -10.81 21.80
N PHE A 97 -6.36 -11.57 21.29
CA PHE A 97 -7.76 -11.53 21.71
C PHE A 97 -8.41 -12.91 21.60
N LEU A 98 -9.45 -13.14 22.40
CA LEU A 98 -10.28 -14.34 22.29
C LEU A 98 -11.31 -14.13 21.18
N GLN A 99 -11.29 -15.01 20.20
CA GLN A 99 -12.29 -15.10 19.15
C GLN A 99 -13.30 -16.18 19.51
N GLU A 100 -14.57 -15.80 19.61
CA GLU A 100 -15.69 -16.72 19.78
C GLU A 100 -16.05 -17.44 18.46
N PRO A 101 -16.76 -18.57 18.51
CA PRO A 101 -17.15 -19.32 17.31
C PRO A 101 -17.85 -18.46 16.26
N THR A 102 -17.46 -18.63 14.99
CA THR A 102 -18.05 -17.87 13.87
C THR A 102 -19.29 -18.58 13.32
N GLN A 103 -20.26 -17.80 12.82
CA GLN A 103 -21.50 -18.36 12.25
C GLN A 103 -21.24 -19.26 11.04
N ASN A 104 -20.23 -18.92 10.22
CA ASN A 104 -19.81 -19.73 9.07
C ASN A 104 -18.97 -20.97 9.46
N LYS A 105 -18.78 -21.22 10.77
CA LYS A 105 -18.04 -22.34 11.36
C LYS A 105 -16.56 -22.45 10.96
N ARG A 106 -15.97 -21.41 10.36
CA ARG A 106 -14.51 -21.34 10.14
C ARG A 106 -13.71 -21.33 11.46
N ILE A 107 -14.32 -20.82 12.53
CA ILE A 107 -13.88 -20.99 13.92
C ILE A 107 -14.97 -21.78 14.65
N PRO A 108 -14.83 -23.10 14.84
CA PRO A 108 -15.87 -23.93 15.44
C PRO A 108 -15.92 -23.87 16.98
N LYS A 109 -14.84 -23.39 17.62
CA LYS A 109 -14.69 -23.27 19.08
C LYS A 109 -13.87 -22.01 19.41
N PRO A 110 -13.97 -21.48 20.64
CA PRO A 110 -13.17 -20.31 21.02
C PRO A 110 -11.67 -20.54 20.80
N VAL A 111 -10.98 -19.54 20.28
CA VAL A 111 -9.53 -19.58 19.99
C VAL A 111 -8.88 -18.23 20.22
N ILE A 112 -7.63 -18.23 20.67
CA ILE A 112 -6.85 -16.99 20.80
C ILE A 112 -6.24 -16.65 19.44
N ILE A 113 -6.60 -15.49 18.90
CA ILE A 113 -5.95 -14.91 17.72
C ILE A 113 -4.90 -13.92 18.21
N THR A 114 -3.73 -13.91 17.57
CA THR A 114 -2.63 -13.03 17.96
C THR A 114 -1.98 -12.38 16.75
N ASN A 115 -2.08 -11.07 16.63
CA ASN A 115 -1.25 -10.33 15.70
C ASN A 115 0.16 -10.16 16.29
N VAL A 116 1.16 -10.05 15.43
CA VAL A 116 2.53 -9.71 15.81
C VAL A 116 2.96 -8.49 15.02
N PHE A 117 3.55 -7.49 15.66
CA PHE A 117 4.05 -6.32 14.96
C PHE A 117 5.30 -5.73 15.59
N ALA A 118 6.04 -4.98 14.79
CA ALA A 118 7.18 -4.20 15.22
C ALA A 118 7.01 -2.73 14.78
N ARG A 119 7.13 -1.80 15.73
CA ARG A 119 7.02 -0.36 15.50
C ARG A 119 8.40 0.28 15.47
N LEU A 120 8.74 0.89 14.34
CA LEU A 120 9.89 1.79 14.18
C LEU A 120 9.41 3.23 14.35
N LYS A 121 9.76 3.87 15.47
CA LYS A 121 9.28 5.22 15.80
C LYS A 121 9.90 6.27 14.87
N GLY A 122 9.05 7.17 14.34
CA GLY A 122 9.47 8.33 13.56
C GLY A 122 10.24 9.36 14.39
N VAL A 123 11.14 10.11 13.75
CA VAL A 123 12.01 11.07 14.46
C VAL A 123 11.41 12.47 14.59
N SER A 124 10.69 12.94 13.56
CA SER A 124 10.18 14.32 13.48
C SER A 124 8.65 14.38 13.53
N ASP A 125 7.96 13.31 13.13
CA ASP A 125 6.50 13.20 13.12
C ASP A 125 6.06 11.79 13.57
N PRO A 126 6.33 11.41 14.83
CA PRO A 126 6.10 10.05 15.33
C PRO A 126 4.62 9.63 15.35
N ASP A 127 3.69 10.59 15.31
CA ASP A 127 2.25 10.32 15.36
C ASP A 127 1.68 9.98 13.98
N ARG A 128 2.37 10.35 12.89
CA ARG A 128 2.03 9.90 11.53
C ARG A 128 2.52 8.48 11.33
N ILE A 129 1.58 7.58 11.04
CA ILE A 129 1.82 6.13 10.99
C ILE A 129 1.61 5.60 9.58
N TYR A 130 2.57 4.79 9.13
CA TYR A 130 2.45 3.95 7.94
C TYR A 130 2.55 2.48 8.33
N ILE A 131 1.69 1.65 7.73
CA ILE A 131 1.64 0.22 8.03
C ILE A 131 1.95 -0.56 6.76
N VAL A 132 2.77 -1.61 6.90
CA VAL A 132 2.89 -2.66 5.90
C VAL A 132 2.59 -3.99 6.55
N SER A 133 1.71 -4.78 5.92
CA SER A 133 1.23 -6.04 6.47
C SER A 133 1.16 -7.19 5.48
N ALA A 134 0.96 -8.36 6.06
CA ALA A 134 0.64 -9.65 5.47
C ALA A 134 -0.05 -10.51 6.53
N HIS A 135 -0.80 -11.54 6.13
CA HIS A 135 -1.31 -12.52 7.09
C HIS A 135 -0.37 -13.71 7.17
N TYR A 136 -0.26 -14.31 8.35
CA TYR A 136 0.63 -15.44 8.55
C TYR A 136 -0.10 -16.77 8.73
N ASP A 137 -1.43 -16.76 8.87
CA ASP A 137 -2.22 -17.98 8.85
C ASP A 137 -2.30 -18.59 7.44
N SER A 138 -2.64 -19.88 7.38
CA SER A 138 -2.84 -20.62 6.14
C SER A 138 -3.98 -21.62 6.32
N MET A 139 -4.56 -22.11 5.23
CA MET A 139 -5.59 -23.15 5.31
C MET A 139 -5.54 -24.17 4.19
N CYS A 140 -6.11 -25.33 4.49
CA CYS A 140 -6.45 -26.36 3.51
C CYS A 140 -7.80 -26.05 2.85
N ALA A 141 -8.32 -26.98 2.04
CA ALA A 141 -9.63 -26.82 1.41
C ALA A 141 -10.78 -26.71 2.43
N ASP A 142 -10.65 -27.36 3.59
CA ASP A 142 -11.51 -27.10 4.75
C ASP A 142 -10.87 -25.99 5.62
N PRO A 143 -11.49 -24.79 5.72
CA PRO A 143 -10.96 -23.69 6.51
C PRO A 143 -10.87 -23.98 8.02
N ALA A 144 -11.64 -24.95 8.52
CA ALA A 144 -11.68 -25.30 9.94
C ALA A 144 -10.70 -26.43 10.32
N ASP A 145 -10.09 -27.11 9.34
CA ASP A 145 -9.16 -28.20 9.60
C ASP A 145 -7.77 -27.67 10.02
N GLY A 146 -7.60 -27.52 11.32
CA GLY A 146 -6.33 -27.13 11.94
C GLY A 146 -5.25 -28.23 11.96
N ASN A 147 -5.54 -29.45 11.49
CA ASN A 147 -4.59 -30.57 11.49
C ASN A 147 -3.99 -30.83 10.11
N CYS A 148 -4.71 -30.51 9.04
CA CYS A 148 -4.24 -30.66 7.66
C CYS A 148 -2.95 -29.87 7.40
N ASP A 149 -2.02 -30.45 6.63
CA ASP A 149 -0.83 -29.75 6.16
C ASP A 149 -1.22 -28.71 5.11
N ALA A 150 -1.09 -27.45 5.50
CA ALA A 150 -1.37 -26.26 4.71
C ALA A 150 -0.09 -25.41 4.60
N PRO A 151 0.81 -25.73 3.65
CA PRO A 151 2.11 -25.08 3.57
C PRO A 151 2.00 -23.55 3.40
N GLY A 152 1.06 -23.06 2.58
CA GLY A 152 0.75 -21.64 2.44
C GLY A 152 1.98 -20.81 2.05
N ALA A 153 2.74 -21.27 1.07
CA ALA A 153 4.00 -20.66 0.69
C ALA A 153 3.81 -19.30 0.00
N ASN A 154 2.85 -19.20 -0.92
CA ASN A 154 2.45 -17.97 -1.55
C ASN A 154 1.38 -17.22 -0.73
N ASP A 155 0.44 -17.96 -0.15
CA ASP A 155 -0.73 -17.51 0.60
C ASP A 155 -0.62 -17.90 2.10
N ASP A 156 -0.02 -17.08 2.96
CA ASP A 156 0.67 -15.82 2.64
C ASP A 156 2.06 -15.70 3.28
N ALA A 157 2.83 -16.79 3.29
CA ALA A 157 4.22 -16.73 3.73
C ALA A 157 5.06 -15.77 2.85
N SER A 158 4.67 -15.57 1.58
CA SER A 158 5.32 -14.62 0.67
C SER A 158 5.19 -13.17 1.14
N GLY A 159 3.99 -12.74 1.57
CA GLY A 159 3.76 -11.44 2.17
C GLY A 159 4.51 -11.26 3.49
N VAL A 160 4.48 -12.26 4.38
CA VAL A 160 5.18 -12.20 5.67
C VAL A 160 6.69 -12.05 5.49
N ALA A 161 7.28 -12.79 4.56
CA ALA A 161 8.71 -12.67 4.25
C ALA A 161 9.07 -11.28 3.72
N ALA A 162 8.21 -10.64 2.92
CA ALA A 162 8.41 -9.27 2.48
C ALA A 162 8.37 -8.28 3.67
N VAL A 163 7.43 -8.44 4.60
CA VAL A 163 7.34 -7.61 5.83
C VAL A 163 8.60 -7.74 6.68
N LEU A 164 9.09 -8.97 6.92
CA LEU A 164 10.32 -9.22 7.68
C LEU A 164 11.57 -8.63 7.01
N GLU A 165 11.68 -8.77 5.69
CA GLU A 165 12.82 -8.22 4.93
C GLU A 165 12.82 -6.69 4.93
N MET A 166 11.64 -6.06 4.80
CA MET A 166 11.50 -4.61 4.96
C MET A 166 11.86 -4.15 6.37
N ALA A 167 11.39 -4.84 7.41
CA ALA A 167 11.73 -4.53 8.80
C ALA A 167 13.25 -4.59 9.02
N ARG A 168 13.91 -5.62 8.49
CA ARG A 168 15.37 -5.80 8.60
C ARG A 168 16.16 -4.65 7.98
N ILE A 169 15.72 -4.15 6.83
CA ILE A 169 16.45 -3.12 6.08
C ILE A 169 16.13 -1.73 6.63
N MET A 170 14.84 -1.42 6.79
CA MET A 170 14.37 -0.08 7.14
C MET A 170 14.67 0.26 8.60
N SER A 171 14.65 -0.70 9.54
CA SER A 171 15.00 -0.47 10.95
C SER A 171 16.39 0.12 11.17
N LYS A 172 17.30 -0.05 10.21
CA LYS A 172 18.66 0.49 10.24
C LYS A 172 18.74 1.95 9.81
N ARG A 173 17.62 2.58 9.44
CA ARG A 173 17.51 3.97 8.97
C ARG A 173 16.60 4.78 9.88
N LYS A 174 16.56 6.09 9.66
CA LYS A 174 15.66 7.03 10.33
C LYS A 174 14.67 7.56 9.31
N PHE A 175 13.42 7.72 9.77
CA PHE A 175 12.30 8.22 8.99
C PHE A 175 11.57 9.26 9.83
N ASP A 176 10.90 10.20 9.17
CA ASP A 176 10.12 11.23 9.84
C ASP A 176 8.89 10.64 10.51
N ALA A 177 8.18 9.77 9.78
CA ALA A 177 7.00 9.07 10.25
C ALA A 177 7.32 7.73 10.94
N THR A 178 6.40 7.29 11.79
CA THR A 178 6.42 5.94 12.38
C THR A 178 6.02 4.89 11.33
N ILE A 179 6.75 3.78 11.30
CA ILE A 179 6.45 2.62 10.44
C ILE A 179 6.10 1.43 11.33
N ILE A 180 5.01 0.74 11.02
CA ILE A 180 4.62 -0.51 11.67
C ILE A 180 4.72 -1.64 10.65
N PHE A 181 5.54 -2.64 10.98
CA PHE A 181 5.63 -3.92 10.28
C PHE A 181 4.69 -4.88 10.97
N LEU A 182 3.59 -5.25 10.32
CA LEU A 182 2.47 -5.98 10.93
C LEU A 182 2.28 -7.34 10.26
N THR A 183 2.17 -8.40 11.05
CA THR A 183 1.72 -9.71 10.58
C THR A 183 0.45 -10.09 11.35
N VAL A 184 -0.65 -10.31 10.64
CA VAL A 184 -1.96 -10.59 11.24
C VAL A 184 -2.30 -12.08 11.16
N ALA A 185 -3.19 -12.54 12.04
CA ALA A 185 -3.75 -13.88 12.00
C ALA A 185 -5.25 -13.86 11.75
N GLY A 186 -5.77 -14.95 11.19
CA GLY A 186 -7.20 -15.16 10.99
C GLY A 186 -7.75 -14.40 9.79
N GLU A 187 -6.92 -14.06 8.80
CA GLU A 187 -7.39 -13.58 7.49
C GLU A 187 -8.35 -14.62 6.91
N GLU A 188 -7.91 -15.88 6.91
CA GLU A 188 -8.58 -17.00 6.27
C GLU A 188 -9.88 -17.39 6.97
N GLN A 189 -10.07 -16.90 8.20
CA GLN A 189 -11.29 -17.11 8.99
C GLN A 189 -12.23 -15.90 8.99
N GLY A 190 -11.88 -14.85 8.23
CA GLY A 190 -12.71 -13.67 8.01
C GLY A 190 -12.07 -12.36 8.46
N LEU A 191 -10.80 -12.14 8.13
CA LEU A 191 -10.07 -10.88 8.37
C LEU A 191 -9.96 -10.52 9.86
N LEU A 192 -9.95 -11.51 10.74
CA LEU A 192 -10.19 -11.32 12.18
C LEU A 192 -9.09 -10.48 12.84
N GLY A 193 -7.81 -10.81 12.57
CA GLY A 193 -6.66 -10.08 13.09
C GLY A 193 -6.59 -8.64 12.61
N ALA A 194 -6.74 -8.41 11.30
CA ALA A 194 -6.75 -7.06 10.73
C ALA A 194 -7.93 -6.22 11.23
N THR A 195 -9.11 -6.84 11.38
CA THR A 195 -10.30 -6.20 11.96
C THR A 195 -10.04 -5.73 13.37
N TYR A 196 -9.50 -6.60 14.22
CA TYR A 196 -9.18 -6.24 15.60
C TYR A 196 -8.11 -5.13 15.67
N PHE A 197 -7.04 -5.24 14.88
CA PHE A 197 -5.97 -4.24 14.86
C PHE A 197 -6.49 -2.87 14.45
N ALA A 198 -7.20 -2.79 13.32
CA ALA A 198 -7.74 -1.54 12.81
C ALA A 198 -8.77 -0.93 13.77
N GLU A 199 -9.58 -1.74 14.45
CA GLU A 199 -10.52 -1.25 15.45
C GLU A 199 -9.82 -0.64 16.66
N LYS A 200 -8.76 -1.29 17.17
CA LYS A 200 -7.96 -0.75 18.26
C LYS A 200 -7.24 0.53 17.86
N ALA A 201 -6.68 0.58 16.65
CA ALA A 201 -6.08 1.81 16.12
C ALA A 201 -7.10 2.96 16.03
N LYS A 202 -8.34 2.66 15.59
CA LYS A 202 -9.42 3.66 15.54
C LYS A 202 -9.83 4.14 16.94
N GLN A 203 -10.00 3.23 17.89
CA GLN A 203 -10.33 3.55 19.28
C GLN A 203 -9.23 4.39 19.95
N ALA A 204 -7.98 4.16 19.60
CA ALA A 204 -6.82 4.91 20.08
C ALA A 204 -6.56 6.21 19.29
N ASN A 205 -7.40 6.57 18.32
CA ASN A 205 -7.25 7.74 17.45
C ASN A 205 -5.90 7.81 16.72
N TRP A 206 -5.37 6.67 16.29
CA TRP A 206 -4.11 6.64 15.53
C TRP A 206 -4.26 7.35 14.18
N ASN A 207 -3.25 8.13 13.82
CA ASN A 207 -3.17 8.80 12.52
C ASN A 207 -2.46 7.89 11.49
N ILE A 208 -3.17 6.88 10.99
CA ILE A 208 -2.67 5.98 9.94
C ILE A 208 -2.95 6.62 8.58
N ASP A 209 -1.89 7.10 7.91
CA ASP A 209 -1.99 7.78 6.61
C ASP A 209 -1.92 6.82 5.42
N ALA A 210 -1.35 5.62 5.61
CA ALA A 210 -1.39 4.54 4.64
C ALA A 210 -1.21 3.16 5.29
N MET A 211 -1.90 2.18 4.74
CA MET A 211 -1.70 0.77 5.03
C MET A 211 -1.53 -0.03 3.73
N PHE A 212 -0.47 -0.83 3.65
CA PHE A 212 -0.22 -1.76 2.55
C PHE A 212 -0.47 -3.17 3.05
N THR A 213 -1.29 -3.95 2.35
CA THR A 213 -1.28 -5.41 2.53
C THR A 213 -0.63 -6.09 1.32
N ASN A 214 0.22 -7.07 1.59
CA ASN A 214 0.84 -7.95 0.62
C ASN A 214 0.24 -9.32 0.82
N ASP A 215 -0.56 -9.79 -0.13
CA ASP A 215 -1.24 -11.07 0.02
C ASP A 215 -1.30 -11.74 -1.37
N ILE A 216 -0.63 -12.89 -1.44
CA ILE A 216 -0.30 -13.64 -2.65
C ILE A 216 0.59 -12.78 -3.56
N ILE A 217 1.87 -12.66 -3.20
CA ILE A 217 2.89 -11.88 -3.93
C ILE A 217 4.05 -12.75 -4.44
N GLY A 218 3.82 -14.06 -4.56
CA GLY A 218 4.78 -15.09 -4.92
C GLY A 218 5.19 -15.14 -6.38
N GLY A 219 4.32 -14.75 -7.29
CA GLY A 219 4.54 -14.87 -8.73
C GLY A 219 4.65 -16.34 -9.13
N VAL A 220 3.53 -16.99 -9.46
CA VAL A 220 3.55 -18.44 -9.70
C VAL A 220 4.50 -18.84 -10.85
N THR A 221 5.39 -19.79 -10.60
CA THR A 221 6.40 -20.26 -11.57
C THR A 221 5.78 -20.95 -12.78
N THR A 222 4.60 -21.56 -12.63
CA THR A 222 3.77 -22.09 -13.72
C THR A 222 3.45 -21.02 -14.78
N PHE A 223 3.37 -19.75 -14.36
CA PHE A 223 3.15 -18.60 -15.25
C PHE A 223 4.43 -17.83 -15.57
N LYS A 224 5.60 -18.50 -15.58
CA LYS A 224 6.88 -17.83 -15.85
C LYS A 224 6.98 -17.15 -17.22
N ASP A 225 6.24 -17.64 -18.19
CA ASP A 225 6.21 -17.08 -19.54
C ASP A 225 5.00 -16.15 -19.76
N ALA A 226 4.23 -15.86 -18.72
CA ALA A 226 3.08 -14.98 -18.81
C ALA A 226 3.51 -13.52 -19.07
N PRO A 227 2.77 -12.77 -19.92
CA PRO A 227 3.15 -11.41 -20.34
C PRO A 227 3.27 -10.41 -19.17
N ASN A 228 2.68 -10.73 -18.02
CA ASN A 228 2.61 -9.85 -16.86
C ASN A 228 3.58 -10.24 -15.72
N ARG A 229 4.57 -11.11 -15.95
CA ARG A 229 5.52 -11.55 -14.91
C ARG A 229 6.34 -10.42 -14.29
N GLN A 230 6.51 -9.30 -14.98
CA GLN A 230 7.17 -8.10 -14.45
C GLN A 230 6.17 -7.07 -13.91
N THR A 231 4.98 -7.50 -13.49
CA THR A 231 3.93 -6.61 -13.02
C THR A 231 3.33 -7.10 -11.71
N VAL A 232 3.05 -6.18 -10.80
CA VAL A 232 2.22 -6.41 -9.59
C VAL A 232 0.94 -5.59 -9.68
N ARG A 233 -0.19 -6.14 -9.22
CA ARG A 233 -1.46 -5.41 -9.13
C ARG A 233 -1.52 -4.66 -7.80
N VAL A 234 -2.00 -3.42 -7.85
CA VAL A 234 -2.33 -2.62 -6.66
C VAL A 234 -3.81 -2.29 -6.68
N PHE A 235 -4.59 -2.96 -5.83
CA PHE A 235 -6.01 -2.69 -5.64
C PHE A 235 -6.20 -1.53 -4.67
N SER A 236 -7.18 -0.68 -4.95
CA SER A 236 -7.56 0.44 -4.08
C SER A 236 -9.06 0.72 -4.18
N GLU A 237 -9.69 1.16 -3.09
CA GLU A 237 -11.10 1.58 -3.16
C GLU A 237 -11.24 2.95 -3.83
N GLY A 238 -12.27 3.13 -4.65
CA GLY A 238 -12.57 4.42 -5.28
C GLY A 238 -13.52 5.28 -4.45
N VAL A 239 -14.58 4.67 -3.93
CA VAL A 239 -15.54 5.29 -3.03
C VAL A 239 -15.22 4.83 -1.60
N PRO A 240 -14.99 5.76 -0.64
CA PRO A 240 -14.64 5.37 0.72
C PRO A 240 -15.73 4.55 1.40
N SER A 241 -15.35 3.41 2.01
CA SER A 241 -16.30 2.51 2.67
C SER A 241 -16.99 3.14 3.90
N ASN A 242 -16.41 4.21 4.46
CA ASN A 242 -16.87 4.91 5.65
C ASN A 242 -17.39 6.33 5.37
N GLU A 243 -17.67 6.70 4.12
CA GLU A 243 -18.11 8.07 3.77
C GLU A 243 -19.46 8.42 4.42
N THR A 244 -19.58 9.67 4.88
CA THR A 244 -20.86 10.24 5.31
C THR A 244 -21.73 10.64 4.12
N GLU A 245 -23.04 10.84 4.33
CA GLU A 245 -23.94 11.31 3.26
C GLU A 245 -23.50 12.66 2.67
N VAL A 246 -22.98 13.56 3.52
CA VAL A 246 -22.43 14.85 3.09
C VAL A 246 -21.22 14.65 2.18
N GLU A 247 -20.29 13.77 2.56
CA GLU A 247 -19.12 13.45 1.73
C GLU A 247 -19.51 12.78 0.41
N ALA A 248 -20.48 11.86 0.44
CA ALA A 248 -21.01 11.23 -0.77
C ALA A 248 -21.65 12.25 -1.71
N ASN A 249 -22.41 13.23 -1.19
CA ASN A 249 -23.01 14.29 -1.98
C ASN A 249 -21.95 15.21 -2.61
N ILE A 250 -20.91 15.57 -1.86
CA ILE A 250 -19.76 16.31 -2.39
C ILE A 250 -19.07 15.52 -3.50
N ARG A 251 -18.74 14.25 -3.27
CA ARG A 251 -18.10 13.37 -4.26
C ARG A 251 -18.89 13.31 -5.57
N LYS A 252 -20.20 13.06 -5.49
CA LYS A 252 -21.11 13.02 -6.66
C LYS A 252 -21.11 14.35 -7.44
N SER A 253 -21.00 15.48 -6.75
CA SER A 253 -21.00 16.81 -7.40
C SER A 253 -19.71 17.13 -8.15
N VAL A 254 -18.59 16.51 -7.77
CA VAL A 254 -17.26 16.82 -8.34
C VAL A 254 -16.68 15.70 -9.20
N GLY A 255 -17.35 14.55 -9.30
CA GLY A 255 -16.85 13.37 -10.03
C GLY A 255 -15.64 12.71 -9.35
N GLY A 256 -15.63 12.66 -8.02
CA GLY A 256 -14.48 12.20 -7.21
C GLY A 256 -14.36 10.68 -7.02
N GLU A 257 -15.08 9.85 -7.78
CA GLU A 257 -15.15 8.39 -7.62
C GLU A 257 -13.79 7.68 -7.75
N ASN A 258 -12.82 8.32 -8.41
CA ASN A 258 -11.48 7.79 -8.60
C ASN A 258 -10.40 8.57 -7.84
N ASP A 259 -10.78 9.37 -6.84
CA ASP A 259 -9.86 10.27 -6.14
C ASP A 259 -9.88 10.15 -4.61
N SER A 260 -10.39 9.03 -4.09
CA SER A 260 -10.23 8.67 -2.67
C SER A 260 -8.76 8.71 -2.21
N PRO A 261 -8.52 8.81 -0.89
CA PRO A 261 -7.18 8.66 -0.33
C PRO A 261 -6.46 7.39 -0.80
N SER A 262 -7.16 6.25 -0.87
CA SER A 262 -6.58 4.98 -1.34
C SER A 262 -6.21 5.00 -2.83
N ARG A 263 -6.95 5.76 -3.67
CA ARG A 263 -6.58 5.99 -5.08
C ARG A 263 -5.34 6.87 -5.20
N GLN A 264 -5.23 7.93 -4.38
CA GLN A 264 -4.03 8.75 -4.35
C GLN A 264 -2.81 7.94 -3.90
N LEU A 265 -3.00 7.03 -2.94
CA LEU A 265 -1.97 6.11 -2.49
C LEU A 265 -1.52 5.16 -3.61
N ALA A 266 -2.44 4.57 -4.38
CA ALA A 266 -2.10 3.73 -5.52
C ALA A 266 -1.35 4.50 -6.63
N ARG A 267 -1.74 5.76 -6.90
CA ARG A 267 -1.01 6.63 -7.84
C ARG A 267 0.40 6.93 -7.36
N PHE A 268 0.55 7.22 -6.06
CA PHE A 268 1.85 7.44 -5.44
C PHE A 268 2.77 6.22 -5.57
N ILE A 269 2.23 5.02 -5.35
CA ILE A 269 2.96 3.75 -5.55
C ILE A 269 3.35 3.58 -7.02
N LYS A 270 2.44 3.87 -7.97
CA LYS A 270 2.73 3.80 -9.41
C LYS A 270 3.83 4.76 -9.84
N GLU A 271 3.78 6.00 -9.37
CA GLU A 271 4.81 7.03 -9.58
C GLU A 271 6.15 6.56 -8.99
N THR A 272 6.13 6.02 -7.76
CA THR A 272 7.31 5.50 -7.08
C THR A 272 7.95 4.35 -7.86
N ALA A 273 7.16 3.38 -8.32
CA ALA A 273 7.67 2.27 -9.12
C ALA A 273 8.32 2.75 -10.42
N GLY A 274 7.77 3.80 -11.06
CA GLY A 274 8.39 4.40 -12.26
C GLY A 274 9.78 5.00 -12.01
N ILE A 275 10.07 5.44 -10.79
CA ILE A 275 11.38 6.01 -10.40
C ILE A 275 12.36 4.90 -9.98
N TYR A 276 11.90 3.93 -9.18
CA TYR A 276 12.78 2.98 -8.48
C TYR A 276 12.79 1.56 -9.06
N SER A 277 11.82 1.21 -9.90
CA SER A 277 11.63 -0.14 -10.46
C SER A 277 11.34 -0.09 -11.97
N PRO A 278 12.27 0.41 -12.82
CA PRO A 278 12.00 0.62 -14.24
C PRO A 278 11.68 -0.67 -15.01
N ASN A 279 12.11 -1.83 -14.51
CA ASN A 279 11.87 -3.15 -15.10
C ASN A 279 10.79 -3.96 -14.37
N PHE A 280 10.04 -3.34 -13.46
CA PHE A 280 8.95 -3.99 -12.74
C PHE A 280 7.79 -3.01 -12.50
N SER A 281 6.69 -3.25 -13.19
CA SER A 281 5.57 -2.33 -13.28
C SER A 281 4.52 -2.53 -12.18
N VAL A 282 3.90 -1.43 -11.77
CA VAL A 282 2.66 -1.46 -11.00
C VAL A 282 1.48 -1.31 -11.95
N LEU A 283 0.50 -2.20 -11.85
CA LEU A 283 -0.81 -2.07 -12.47
C LEU A 283 -1.82 -1.65 -11.43
N MET A 284 -2.32 -0.41 -11.53
CA MET A 284 -3.39 0.05 -10.65
C MET A 284 -4.70 -0.61 -11.04
N ILE A 285 -5.35 -1.29 -10.10
CA ILE A 285 -6.65 -1.90 -10.30
C ILE A 285 -7.70 -1.03 -9.62
N TYR A 286 -8.63 -0.51 -10.41
CA TYR A 286 -9.69 0.38 -9.93
C TYR A 286 -10.84 -0.36 -9.26
N ARG A 287 -10.50 -1.19 -8.27
CA ARG A 287 -11.43 -1.99 -7.46
C ARG A 287 -10.86 -2.14 -6.07
N ARG A 288 -11.76 -2.30 -5.09
CA ARG A 288 -11.38 -2.60 -3.71
C ARG A 288 -10.63 -3.93 -3.62
N ASP A 289 -11.07 -4.95 -4.37
CA ASP A 289 -10.40 -6.25 -4.46
C ASP A 289 -10.80 -6.99 -5.76
N ARG A 290 -10.31 -8.22 -5.91
CA ARG A 290 -10.68 -9.25 -6.87
C ARG A 290 -12.12 -9.72 -6.63
N TYR A 291 -12.71 -10.36 -7.64
CA TYR A 291 -14.06 -10.92 -7.50
C TYR A 291 -14.10 -12.04 -6.46
N LEU A 292 -15.15 -12.05 -5.63
CA LEU A 292 -15.41 -13.07 -4.59
C LEU A 292 -14.32 -13.20 -3.51
N ARG A 293 -13.42 -12.21 -3.40
CA ARG A 293 -12.31 -12.20 -2.44
C ARG A 293 -12.35 -10.94 -1.56
N GLY A 294 -11.59 -10.99 -0.48
CA GLY A 294 -11.26 -9.86 0.37
C GLY A 294 -9.76 -9.91 0.73
N GLY A 295 -9.37 -9.06 1.67
CA GLY A 295 -8.04 -9.06 2.26
C GLY A 295 -7.94 -8.04 3.39
N ASP A 296 -6.81 -8.08 4.09
CA ASP A 296 -6.59 -7.31 5.32
C ASP A 296 -6.68 -5.78 5.17
N HIS A 297 -6.65 -5.23 3.96
CA HIS A 297 -6.89 -3.80 3.74
C HIS A 297 -8.35 -3.41 4.00
N ILE A 298 -9.32 -4.31 3.79
CA ILE A 298 -10.75 -3.98 3.91
C ILE A 298 -11.12 -3.46 5.32
N PRO A 299 -10.72 -4.11 6.42
CA PRO A 299 -11.06 -3.61 7.75
C PRO A 299 -10.47 -2.23 8.07
N PHE A 300 -9.32 -1.88 7.47
CA PHE A 300 -8.73 -0.54 7.58
C PHE A 300 -9.55 0.50 6.80
N LEU A 301 -9.95 0.18 5.56
CA LEU A 301 -10.81 1.03 4.73
C LEU A 301 -12.15 1.32 5.43
N GLU A 302 -12.80 0.30 5.98
CA GLU A 302 -14.08 0.43 6.71
C GLU A 302 -13.99 1.32 7.96
N ARG A 303 -12.78 1.51 8.49
CA ARG A 303 -12.50 2.39 9.64
C ARG A 303 -11.95 3.76 9.24
N GLY A 304 -11.86 4.02 7.94
CA GLY A 304 -11.45 5.30 7.36
C GLY A 304 -9.95 5.48 7.21
N PHE A 305 -9.17 4.40 7.27
CA PHE A 305 -7.74 4.45 7.00
C PHE A 305 -7.46 4.15 5.52
N PRO A 306 -6.68 4.98 4.81
CA PRO A 306 -6.31 4.70 3.43
C PRO A 306 -5.51 3.39 3.34
N ALA A 307 -5.95 2.46 2.49
CA ALA A 307 -5.31 1.17 2.36
C ALA A 307 -5.32 0.63 0.93
N VAL A 308 -4.32 -0.17 0.59
CA VAL A 308 -4.16 -0.82 -0.71
C VAL A 308 -3.67 -2.25 -0.57
N ARG A 309 -3.94 -3.08 -1.58
CA ARG A 309 -3.48 -4.46 -1.66
C ARG A 309 -2.54 -4.66 -2.84
N PHE A 310 -1.36 -5.21 -2.55
CA PHE A 310 -0.44 -5.78 -3.52
C PHE A 310 -0.77 -7.25 -3.72
N THR A 311 -0.86 -7.69 -4.98
CA THR A 311 -1.08 -9.10 -5.31
C THR A 311 -0.55 -9.39 -6.71
N GLU A 312 -0.10 -10.62 -6.93
CA GLU A 312 0.38 -11.09 -8.23
C GLU A 312 -0.69 -10.95 -9.32
N THR A 313 -0.29 -10.94 -10.60
CA THR A 313 -1.23 -10.68 -11.70
C THR A 313 -2.08 -11.88 -12.08
N ASN A 314 -1.48 -13.07 -12.05
CA ASN A 314 -2.09 -14.32 -12.47
C ASN A 314 -1.95 -15.30 -11.32
N GLU A 315 -3.05 -15.49 -10.62
CA GLU A 315 -3.15 -16.48 -9.56
C GLU A 315 -3.32 -17.87 -10.15
N ASP A 316 -2.59 -18.82 -9.59
CA ASP A 316 -2.77 -20.24 -9.90
C ASP A 316 -3.58 -20.90 -8.79
N TYR A 317 -4.87 -21.12 -9.06
CA TYR A 317 -5.81 -21.66 -8.08
C TYR A 317 -5.52 -23.12 -7.71
N ASP A 318 -4.67 -23.82 -8.47
CA ASP A 318 -4.21 -25.16 -8.09
C ASP A 318 -3.20 -25.10 -6.94
N HIS A 319 -2.57 -23.93 -6.73
CA HIS A 319 -1.59 -23.63 -5.71
C HIS A 319 -2.12 -22.60 -4.69
N GLN A 320 -3.42 -22.66 -4.37
CA GLN A 320 -4.08 -21.86 -3.32
C GLN A 320 -5.11 -22.71 -2.58
N HIS A 321 -5.28 -22.55 -1.26
CA HIS A 321 -6.39 -23.17 -0.47
C HIS A 321 -6.70 -24.64 -0.84
N GLN A 322 -5.68 -25.40 -1.22
CA GLN A 322 -5.77 -26.78 -1.70
C GLN A 322 -4.97 -27.69 -0.78
N ASN A 323 -5.51 -28.89 -0.52
CA ASN A 323 -4.73 -29.95 0.11
C ASN A 323 -3.59 -30.37 -0.82
N VAL A 324 -2.40 -30.58 -0.26
CA VAL A 324 -1.25 -31.09 -1.01
C VAL A 324 -1.55 -32.50 -1.50
N ARG A 325 -1.56 -32.69 -2.83
CA ARG A 325 -1.84 -33.98 -3.47
C ARG A 325 -1.32 -33.99 -4.89
N GLN A 326 -1.17 -35.18 -5.45
CA GLN A 326 -1.03 -35.37 -6.89
C GLN A 326 -2.36 -35.81 -7.48
N GLY A 327 -2.81 -35.12 -8.52
CA GLY A 327 -3.99 -35.46 -9.30
C GLY A 327 -3.78 -36.70 -10.17
N PRO A 328 -4.86 -37.30 -10.69
CA PRO A 328 -4.78 -38.48 -11.58
C PRO A 328 -3.99 -38.25 -12.88
N ASP A 329 -3.89 -36.99 -13.31
CA ASP A 329 -3.13 -36.51 -14.47
C ASP A 329 -1.65 -36.20 -14.14
N GLY A 330 -1.22 -36.44 -12.90
CA GLY A 330 0.12 -36.14 -12.42
C GLY A 330 0.30 -34.69 -11.94
N LYS A 331 -0.73 -33.84 -12.05
CA LYS A 331 -0.68 -32.44 -11.61
C LYS A 331 -0.53 -32.34 -10.10
N ILE A 332 0.38 -31.49 -9.63
CA ILE A 332 0.58 -31.25 -8.21
C ILE A 332 -0.34 -30.11 -7.78
N TYR A 333 -1.07 -30.32 -6.68
CA TYR A 333 -1.91 -29.32 -6.03
C TYR A 333 -1.31 -28.93 -4.69
N GLY A 334 -1.68 -27.74 -4.21
CA GLY A 334 -1.25 -27.20 -2.93
C GLY A 334 -0.23 -26.08 -3.10
N ASP A 335 -0.27 -25.15 -2.15
CA ASP A 335 0.55 -23.95 -2.16
C ASP A 335 1.92 -24.21 -1.52
N THR A 336 2.85 -24.75 -2.30
CA THR A 336 4.19 -25.17 -1.83
C THR A 336 5.29 -24.23 -2.35
N PRO A 337 6.46 -24.14 -1.66
CA PRO A 337 7.56 -23.26 -2.08
C PRO A 337 8.02 -23.44 -3.53
N GLU A 338 7.82 -24.62 -4.10
CA GLU A 338 8.23 -24.98 -5.45
C GLU A 338 7.49 -24.17 -6.53
N PHE A 339 6.34 -23.60 -6.18
CA PHE A 339 5.53 -22.75 -7.08
C PHE A 339 5.73 -21.26 -6.86
N VAL A 340 6.58 -20.85 -5.92
CA VAL A 340 6.88 -19.43 -5.63
C VAL A 340 8.11 -18.97 -6.41
N ASP A 341 8.02 -17.82 -7.08
CA ASP A 341 9.19 -17.11 -7.61
C ASP A 341 9.73 -16.12 -6.57
N PHE A 342 10.77 -16.51 -5.86
CA PHE A 342 11.39 -15.69 -4.81
C PHE A 342 11.97 -14.36 -5.33
N GLU A 343 12.38 -14.28 -6.61
CA GLU A 343 12.82 -13.01 -7.21
C GLU A 343 11.63 -12.11 -7.55
N TYR A 344 10.49 -12.68 -7.93
CA TYR A 344 9.25 -11.93 -8.05
C TYR A 344 8.84 -11.32 -6.71
N VAL A 345 8.84 -12.11 -5.62
CA VAL A 345 8.58 -11.60 -4.26
C VAL A 345 9.56 -10.48 -3.90
N ALA A 346 10.85 -10.64 -4.21
CA ALA A 346 11.86 -9.60 -3.98
C ALA A 346 11.56 -8.32 -4.77
N ASN A 347 11.05 -8.42 -6.01
CA ASN A 347 10.66 -7.27 -6.81
C ASN A 347 9.41 -6.56 -6.27
N VAL A 348 8.40 -7.31 -5.81
CA VAL A 348 7.24 -6.72 -5.10
C VAL A 348 7.69 -6.04 -3.80
N THR A 349 8.63 -6.66 -3.07
CA THR A 349 9.24 -6.09 -1.85
C THR A 349 9.98 -4.79 -2.16
N ARG A 350 10.67 -4.68 -3.31
CA ARG A 350 11.32 -3.43 -3.76
C ARG A 350 10.31 -2.31 -3.98
N VAL A 351 9.17 -2.59 -4.61
CA VAL A 351 8.10 -1.60 -4.82
C VAL A 351 7.49 -1.16 -3.48
N ASN A 352 7.22 -2.10 -2.57
CA ASN A 352 6.72 -1.80 -1.23
C ASN A 352 7.72 -0.94 -0.45
N LEU A 353 8.99 -1.35 -0.37
CA LEU A 353 10.03 -0.64 0.36
C LEU A 353 10.22 0.77 -0.18
N ALA A 354 10.32 0.94 -1.50
CA ALA A 354 10.48 2.26 -2.11
C ALA A 354 9.30 3.18 -1.76
N SER A 355 8.07 2.66 -1.87
CA SER A 355 6.85 3.43 -1.59
C SER A 355 6.76 3.80 -0.12
N LEU A 356 6.98 2.85 0.78
CA LEU A 356 6.91 3.06 2.23
C LEU A 356 8.02 4.02 2.70
N ALA A 357 9.24 3.87 2.18
CA ALA A 357 10.36 4.76 2.50
C ALA A 357 10.09 6.19 2.01
N ARG A 358 9.58 6.38 0.77
CA ARG A 358 9.23 7.72 0.28
C ARG A 358 8.13 8.35 1.12
N LEU A 359 7.09 7.61 1.49
CA LEU A 359 6.03 8.11 2.39
C LEU A 359 6.59 8.55 3.74
N ALA A 360 7.45 7.72 4.34
CA ALA A 360 7.95 7.93 5.67
C ALA A 360 9.05 9.00 5.76
N LEU A 361 9.75 9.29 4.66
CA LEU A 361 10.67 10.44 4.51
C LEU A 361 9.97 11.72 4.02
N ALA A 362 8.77 11.61 3.46
CA ALA A 362 8.08 12.76 2.93
C ALA A 362 7.46 13.61 4.04
N PRO A 363 7.28 14.93 3.80
CA PRO A 363 6.54 15.76 4.71
C PRO A 363 5.07 15.34 4.79
N ALA A 364 4.40 15.69 5.90
CA ALA A 364 2.97 15.49 6.02
C ALA A 364 2.21 16.18 4.88
N LYS A 365 1.17 15.49 4.36
CA LYS A 365 0.35 16.01 3.28
C LYS A 365 -0.37 17.31 3.70
N PRO A 366 -0.56 18.28 2.78
CA PRO A 366 -1.33 19.48 3.08
C PRO A 366 -2.75 19.12 3.53
N LYS A 367 -3.25 19.83 4.54
CA LYS A 367 -4.60 19.64 5.09
C LYS A 367 -5.58 20.62 4.46
N ASN A 368 -6.87 20.30 4.53
CA ASN A 368 -7.97 21.17 4.12
C ASN A 368 -7.78 21.80 2.73
N VAL A 369 -7.23 21.00 1.79
CA VAL A 369 -7.06 21.45 0.41
C VAL A 369 -8.43 21.67 -0.21
N GLY A 370 -8.65 22.85 -0.77
CA GLY A 370 -9.92 23.25 -1.35
C GLY A 370 -9.79 23.97 -2.68
N ILE A 371 -10.76 23.74 -3.56
CA ILE A 371 -10.99 24.51 -4.79
C ILE A 371 -12.08 25.55 -4.49
N VAL A 372 -11.77 26.83 -4.73
CA VAL A 372 -12.73 27.92 -4.52
C VAL A 372 -13.81 27.87 -5.60
N THR A 373 -15.07 27.78 -5.17
CA THR A 373 -16.25 27.67 -6.06
C THR A 373 -17.21 28.85 -5.92
N ALA A 374 -16.81 29.91 -5.22
CA ALA A 374 -17.63 31.11 -5.00
C ALA A 374 -17.92 31.94 -6.27
N LYS A 375 -17.11 31.78 -7.33
CA LYS A 375 -17.24 32.52 -8.59
C LYS A 375 -17.11 31.56 -9.78
N LEU A 376 -17.89 31.82 -10.84
CA LEU A 376 -17.76 31.11 -12.12
C LEU A 376 -16.67 31.80 -12.96
N THR A 377 -15.53 31.13 -13.12
CA THR A 377 -14.37 31.64 -13.87
C THR A 377 -13.65 30.49 -14.57
N ASN A 378 -12.87 30.79 -15.60
CA ASN A 378 -11.97 29.83 -16.24
C ASN A 378 -10.61 29.68 -15.52
N ASP A 379 -10.42 30.41 -14.41
CA ASP A 379 -9.30 30.24 -13.50
C ASP A 379 -9.69 29.28 -12.37
N THR A 380 -8.72 28.53 -11.84
CA THR A 380 -8.92 27.69 -10.67
C THR A 380 -8.08 28.20 -9.50
N GLU A 381 -8.73 28.66 -8.44
CA GLU A 381 -8.08 29.04 -7.19
C GLU A 381 -8.08 27.86 -6.21
N LEU A 382 -6.90 27.50 -5.72
CA LEU A 382 -6.66 26.47 -4.71
C LEU A 382 -6.23 27.13 -3.40
N LYS A 383 -6.72 26.60 -2.28
CA LYS A 383 -6.31 26.99 -0.92
C LYS A 383 -6.03 25.75 -0.08
N TRP A 384 -5.10 25.82 0.86
CA TRP A 384 -4.79 24.73 1.77
C TRP A 384 -4.18 25.24 3.06
N GLU A 385 -4.18 24.39 4.08
CA GLU A 385 -3.43 24.63 5.31
C GLU A 385 -1.98 24.17 5.14
N ALA A 386 -1.07 24.98 5.67
CA ALA A 386 0.35 24.66 5.65
C ALA A 386 0.64 23.40 6.49
N SER A 387 1.60 22.60 6.03
CA SER A 387 2.16 21.52 6.85
C SER A 387 2.88 22.12 8.07
N THR A 388 2.79 21.41 9.21
CA THR A 388 3.39 21.84 10.48
C THR A 388 4.87 21.47 10.59
N GLN A 389 5.43 20.75 9.62
CA GLN A 389 6.83 20.33 9.62
C GLN A 389 7.77 21.46 9.18
N GLN A 390 8.95 21.54 9.81
CA GLN A 390 9.88 22.68 9.67
C GLN A 390 10.76 22.64 8.41
N ASP A 391 10.88 21.47 7.80
CA ASP A 391 11.72 21.18 6.63
C ASP A 391 10.97 21.31 5.30
N VAL A 392 9.68 21.67 5.33
CA VAL A 392 8.87 21.95 4.14
C VAL A 392 9.50 23.09 3.34
N LYS A 393 9.89 22.80 2.10
CA LYS A 393 10.42 23.77 1.13
C LYS A 393 9.28 24.53 0.44
N GLY A 394 8.14 23.87 0.23
CA GLY A 394 6.95 24.46 -0.37
C GLY A 394 5.97 23.41 -0.87
N TYR A 395 5.15 23.80 -1.83
CA TYR A 395 4.08 22.96 -2.37
C TYR A 395 4.21 22.79 -3.87
N GLU A 396 3.72 21.65 -4.34
CA GLU A 396 3.57 21.35 -5.75
C GLU A 396 2.09 21.13 -6.05
N ILE A 397 1.60 21.81 -7.08
CA ILE A 397 0.26 21.58 -7.63
C ILE A 397 0.40 20.58 -8.75
N VAL A 398 -0.39 19.51 -8.68
CA VAL A 398 -0.50 18.50 -9.74
C VAL A 398 -1.84 18.65 -10.45
N TRP A 399 -1.88 18.32 -11.73
CA TRP A 399 -3.13 18.25 -12.47
C TRP A 399 -3.14 17.15 -13.52
N ARG A 400 -4.35 16.76 -13.90
CA ARG A 400 -4.62 15.78 -14.96
C ARG A 400 -5.96 16.08 -15.62
N GLU A 401 -6.13 15.66 -16.87
CA GLU A 401 -7.44 15.63 -17.49
C GLU A 401 -8.36 14.65 -16.75
N THR A 402 -9.68 14.84 -16.87
CA THR A 402 -10.68 14.07 -16.12
C THR A 402 -10.67 12.58 -16.47
N THR A 403 -10.13 12.20 -17.64
CA THR A 403 -10.01 10.82 -18.14
C THR A 403 -8.68 10.16 -17.80
N GLU A 404 -7.66 10.93 -17.40
CA GLU A 404 -6.31 10.40 -17.18
C GLU A 404 -6.21 9.63 -15.86
N PRO A 405 -5.67 8.41 -15.80
CA PRO A 405 -5.64 7.63 -14.57
C PRO A 405 -4.60 8.14 -13.55
N VAL A 406 -3.59 8.87 -13.99
CA VAL A 406 -2.48 9.36 -13.16
C VAL A 406 -2.31 10.88 -13.28
N TRP A 407 -1.60 11.47 -12.34
CA TRP A 407 -1.16 12.86 -12.45
C TRP A 407 -0.18 12.99 -13.61
N THR A 408 -0.50 13.83 -14.59
CA THR A 408 0.29 13.96 -15.84
C THR A 408 1.19 15.19 -15.84
N HIS A 409 0.84 16.20 -15.03
CA HIS A 409 1.54 17.47 -14.96
C HIS A 409 1.70 17.94 -13.52
N SER A 410 2.69 18.81 -13.31
CA SER A 410 2.94 19.42 -12.00
C SER A 410 3.65 20.77 -12.13
N ILE A 411 3.50 21.62 -11.11
CA ILE A 411 4.22 22.90 -10.97
C ILE A 411 4.54 23.15 -9.50
N PHE A 412 5.81 23.46 -9.21
CA PHE A 412 6.23 23.89 -7.89
C PHE A 412 5.89 25.36 -7.68
N VAL A 413 5.14 25.69 -6.62
CA VAL A 413 4.59 27.03 -6.37
C VAL A 413 5.23 27.75 -5.18
N GLY A 414 6.30 27.19 -4.62
CA GLY A 414 6.96 27.74 -3.44
C GLY A 414 6.17 27.52 -2.14
N ASN A 415 6.58 28.20 -1.08
CA ASN A 415 5.94 28.11 0.23
C ASN A 415 4.75 29.08 0.34
N VAL A 416 3.67 28.75 -0.36
CA VAL A 416 2.40 29.48 -0.35
C VAL A 416 1.27 28.58 0.16
N THR A 417 0.14 29.16 0.55
CA THR A 417 -1.06 28.41 0.98
C THR A 417 -2.27 28.66 0.08
N ASN A 418 -2.07 29.44 -0.98
CA ASN A 418 -3.04 29.70 -2.02
C ASN A 418 -2.33 29.88 -3.36
N TYR A 419 -3.00 29.50 -4.44
CA TYR A 419 -2.49 29.69 -5.79
C TYR A 419 -3.62 29.70 -6.82
N VAL A 420 -3.47 30.49 -7.89
CA VAL A 420 -4.43 30.59 -8.98
C VAL A 420 -3.85 30.02 -10.27
N MET A 421 -4.42 28.91 -10.74
CA MET A 421 -4.15 28.32 -12.05
C MET A 421 -4.89 29.12 -13.13
N ARG A 422 -4.23 30.16 -13.66
CA ARG A 422 -4.82 31.07 -14.66
C ARG A 422 -5.10 30.36 -15.99
N GLY A 423 -6.29 30.56 -16.53
CA GLY A 423 -6.75 29.96 -17.79
C GLY A 423 -7.00 28.45 -17.73
N MET A 424 -7.01 27.86 -16.53
CA MET A 424 -7.24 26.43 -16.35
C MET A 424 -8.53 26.19 -15.55
N SER A 425 -9.60 25.82 -16.26
CA SER A 425 -10.90 25.53 -15.65
C SER A 425 -10.87 24.19 -14.89
N LYS A 426 -11.35 24.21 -13.65
CA LYS A 426 -11.68 23.05 -12.80
C LYS A 426 -12.71 22.10 -13.41
N ASP A 427 -13.42 22.53 -14.46
CA ASP A 427 -14.38 21.67 -15.16
C ASP A 427 -13.66 20.75 -16.18
N ASN A 428 -12.46 21.12 -16.62
CA ASN A 428 -11.66 20.36 -17.60
C ASN A 428 -10.56 19.51 -16.96
N TYR A 429 -10.18 19.82 -15.73
CA TYR A 429 -9.04 19.20 -15.05
C TYR A 429 -9.35 18.85 -13.60
N PHE A 430 -8.75 17.76 -13.15
CA PHE A 430 -8.55 17.54 -11.73
C PHE A 430 -7.25 18.18 -11.27
N PHE A 431 -7.28 18.74 -10.07
CA PHE A 431 -6.12 19.33 -9.40
C PHE A 431 -5.84 18.60 -8.09
N GLY A 432 -4.61 18.72 -7.61
CA GLY A 432 -4.19 18.22 -6.31
C GLY A 432 -3.01 19.03 -5.78
N VAL A 433 -2.78 18.97 -4.47
CA VAL A 433 -1.65 19.65 -3.83
C VAL A 433 -0.86 18.64 -3.02
N ARG A 434 0.47 18.68 -3.12
CA ARG A 434 1.38 17.91 -2.26
C ARG A 434 2.46 18.81 -1.67
N ALA A 435 2.95 18.43 -0.50
CA ALA A 435 4.07 19.10 0.15
C ALA A 435 5.39 18.55 -0.40
N VAL A 436 6.41 19.41 -0.46
CA VAL A 436 7.78 19.07 -0.86
C VAL A 436 8.73 19.59 0.21
N ASP A 437 9.62 18.73 0.72
CA ASP A 437 10.64 19.13 1.69
C ASP A 437 11.92 19.67 1.01
N LYS A 438 12.91 20.02 1.83
CA LYS A 438 14.22 20.53 1.38
C LYS A 438 15.07 19.48 0.67
N ASP A 439 14.84 18.20 0.95
CA ASP A 439 15.55 17.06 0.33
C ASP A 439 14.87 16.58 -0.96
N GLY A 440 13.70 17.15 -1.29
CA GLY A 440 12.92 16.86 -2.47
C GLY A 440 11.94 15.70 -2.32
N ASN A 441 11.74 15.16 -1.11
CA ASN A 441 10.70 14.15 -0.91
C ASN A 441 9.33 14.82 -0.99
N LYS A 442 8.36 14.08 -1.55
CA LYS A 442 7.02 14.59 -1.85
C LYS A 442 5.97 13.77 -1.12
N SER A 443 5.02 14.44 -0.46
CA SER A 443 3.88 13.76 0.14
C SER A 443 2.99 13.12 -0.93
N PRO A 444 2.10 12.18 -0.56
CA PRO A 444 0.94 11.87 -1.39
C PRO A 444 0.14 13.13 -1.71
N VAL A 445 -0.59 13.08 -2.83
CA VAL A 445 -1.44 14.18 -3.28
C VAL A 445 -2.68 14.25 -2.40
N SER A 446 -2.94 15.42 -1.83
CA SER A 446 -4.20 15.77 -1.23
C SER A 446 -5.16 16.25 -2.33
N PHE A 447 -6.23 15.49 -2.55
CA PHE A 447 -7.28 15.86 -3.49
C PHE A 447 -8.20 16.94 -2.88
N PRO A 448 -8.47 18.04 -3.59
CA PRO A 448 -9.21 19.18 -3.05
C PRO A 448 -10.70 18.90 -2.91
N ARG A 449 -11.33 19.55 -1.93
CA ARG A 449 -12.80 19.62 -1.79
C ARG A 449 -13.31 20.99 -2.26
N PRO A 450 -14.56 21.11 -2.76
CA PRO A 450 -15.15 22.43 -3.01
C PRO A 450 -15.24 23.25 -1.72
N ILE A 451 -14.79 24.50 -1.78
CA ILE A 451 -14.94 25.48 -0.71
C ILE A 451 -15.57 26.77 -1.26
N ARG A 452 -16.22 27.54 -0.40
CA ARG A 452 -16.81 28.84 -0.73
C ARG A 452 -16.02 29.96 -0.10
#